data_AF-A0A814E818-F1
#
_entry.id   AF-A0A814E818-F1
#
_cell.length_a   1.000
_cell.length_b   1.000
_cell.length_c   1.000
_cell.angle_alpha   90.00
_cell.angle_beta   90.00
_cell.angle_gamma   90.00
#
_symmetry.space_group_name_H-M   'P 1'
#
loop_
_entity.id
_entity.type
_entity.pdbx_description
1 polymer ?
#
loop_
_entity_poly.entity_id
_entity_poly.type
_entity_poly.pdbx_seq_one_letter_code
_entity_poly.pdbx_strand_id
1 'polypeptide(L)'
;MTKRVNCWAHAIRSIDKRLIVFNDKIRKEIRLDIVNMQAIFRDDLFVHATQLFKKKWIEKNYSSIKEFIDYFMSQWISKDSGWYEGYVDGLCLPSTSNGLESFHDKIKQALNRKRLRLIEFLNE
;
A
#
# COMPACT_ATOMS: atom_id res chain seq x y z
N MET A 1 -23.23 5.43 -0.66
CA MET A 1 -21.89 5.90 -1.06
C MET A 1 -20.99 4.69 -1.20
N THR A 2 -20.38 4.47 -2.35
CA THR A 2 -19.40 3.39 -2.56
C THR A 2 -18.04 3.84 -1.99
N LYS A 3 -17.53 3.14 -0.96
CA LYS A 3 -16.18 3.39 -0.44
C LYS A 3 -15.14 3.01 -1.50
N ARG A 4 -14.15 3.87 -1.77
CA ARG A 4 -13.10 3.61 -2.77
C ARG A 4 -12.01 2.75 -2.14
N VAL A 5 -11.89 1.51 -2.63
CA VAL A 5 -10.83 0.58 -2.22
C VAL A 5 -9.56 0.84 -3.03
N ASN A 6 -8.43 0.87 -2.35
CA ASN A 6 -7.10 0.93 -2.94
C ASN A 6 -6.42 -0.43 -2.83
N CYS A 7 -5.70 -0.84 -3.87
CA CYS A 7 -4.87 -2.03 -3.81
C CYS A 7 -3.72 -1.80 -2.82
N TRP A 8 -3.71 -2.56 -1.73
CA TRP A 8 -2.72 -2.37 -0.65
C TRP A 8 -1.28 -2.53 -1.16
N ALA A 9 -1.00 -3.46 -2.07
CA ALA A 9 0.35 -3.60 -2.62
C ALA A 9 0.80 -2.40 -3.47
N HIS A 10 -0.13 -1.74 -4.18
CA HIS A 10 0.18 -0.49 -4.86
C HIS A 10 0.44 0.65 -3.87
N ALA A 11 -0.31 0.70 -2.77
CA ALA A 11 -0.06 1.66 -1.69
C ALA A 11 1.32 1.44 -1.09
N ILE A 12 1.63 0.21 -0.68
CA ILE A 12 2.92 -0.18 -0.11
C ILE A 12 4.09 0.13 -1.05
N ARG A 13 4.02 -0.22 -2.33
CA ARG A 13 5.08 0.13 -3.31
C ARG A 13 5.26 1.64 -3.48
N SER A 14 4.19 2.42 -3.36
CA SER A 14 4.26 3.88 -3.43
C SER A 14 4.90 4.48 -2.17
N ILE A 15 4.61 3.90 -1.00
CA ILE A 15 5.24 4.25 0.27
C ILE A 15 6.74 3.92 0.23
N ASP A 16 7.12 2.75 -0.27
CA ASP A 16 8.52 2.31 -0.37
C ASP A 16 9.40 3.27 -1.16
N LYS A 17 8.86 3.82 -2.26
CA LYS A 17 9.57 4.83 -3.06
C LYS A 17 9.98 6.04 -2.24
N ARG A 18 9.22 6.40 -1.20
CA ARG A 18 9.56 7.48 -0.28
C ARG A 18 10.43 7.05 0.89
N LEU A 19 10.37 5.77 1.27
CA LEU A 19 11.22 5.22 2.33
C LEU A 19 12.67 5.01 1.91
N ILE A 20 12.99 5.06 0.60
CA ILE A 20 14.34 4.83 0.07
C ILE A 20 15.40 5.79 0.62
N VAL A 21 14.99 6.97 1.11
CA VAL A 21 15.88 7.98 1.68
C VAL A 21 16.41 7.61 3.07
N PHE A 22 15.78 6.65 3.75
CA PHE A 22 16.19 6.20 5.07
C PHE A 22 17.16 5.03 4.99
N ASN A 23 17.95 4.85 6.05
CA ASN A 23 18.77 3.65 6.19
C ASN A 23 17.89 2.39 6.29
N ASP A 24 18.52 1.24 6.02
CA ASP A 24 17.85 -0.06 5.98
C ASP A 24 17.10 -0.41 7.25
N LYS A 25 17.64 -0.05 8.41
CA LYS A 25 17.03 -0.36 9.71
C LYS A 25 15.71 0.41 9.88
N ILE A 26 15.76 1.74 9.75
CA ILE A 26 14.58 2.61 9.89
C ILE A 26 13.53 2.25 8.84
N ARG A 27 13.94 2.04 7.59
CA ARG A 27 13.05 1.64 6.51
C ARG A 27 12.29 0.34 6.82
N LYS A 28 12.99 -0.68 7.32
CA LYS A 28 12.37 -1.97 7.69
C LYS A 28 11.41 -1.82 8.86
N GLU A 29 11.78 -1.03 9.88
CA GLU A 29 10.92 -0.77 11.04
C GLU A 29 9.63 -0.04 10.66
N ILE A 30 9.72 1.04 9.88
CA ILE A 30 8.54 1.77 9.40
C ILE A 30 7.66 0.88 8.54
N ARG A 31 8.25 0.13 7.61
CA ARG A 31 7.51 -0.78 6.72
C ARG A 31 6.76 -1.85 7.50
N LEU A 32 7.41 -2.44 8.53
CA LEU A 32 6.78 -3.43 9.38
C LEU A 32 5.55 -2.86 10.09
N ASP A 33 5.66 -1.67 10.67
CA ASP A 33 4.51 -1.01 11.31
C ASP A 33 3.35 -0.80 10.34
N ILE A 34 3.63 -0.34 9.11
CA ILE A 34 2.61 -0.10 8.08
C ILE A 34 1.93 -1.41 7.65
N VAL A 35 2.68 -2.50 7.50
CA VAL A 35 2.12 -3.83 7.20
C VAL A 35 1.24 -4.32 8.34
N ASN A 36 1.65 -4.12 9.60
CA ASN A 36 0.82 -4.46 10.75
C ASN A 36 -0.48 -3.63 10.78
N MET A 37 -0.42 -2.35 10.38
CA MET A 37 -1.61 -1.51 10.24
C MET A 37 -2.54 -1.99 9.12
N GLN A 38 -1.99 -2.50 8.01
CA GLN A 38 -2.79 -3.03 6.89
C GLN A 38 -3.68 -4.19 7.33
N ALA A 39 -3.17 -5.07 8.20
CA ALA A 39 -3.87 -6.25 8.71
C ALA A 39 -4.96 -5.95 9.77
N ILE A 40 -5.16 -4.67 10.12
CA ILE A 40 -6.20 -4.31 11.07
C ILE A 40 -7.58 -4.46 10.40
N PHE A 41 -8.46 -5.20 11.07
CA PHE A 41 -9.80 -5.55 10.59
C PHE A 41 -10.92 -4.69 11.18
N ARG A 42 -10.61 -3.79 12.11
CA ARG A 42 -11.57 -2.86 12.72
C ARG A 42 -11.15 -1.42 12.50
N ASP A 43 -12.11 -0.59 12.11
CA ASP A 43 -11.88 0.82 11.82
C ASP A 43 -11.39 1.63 13.04
N ASP A 44 -11.98 1.39 14.22
CA ASP A 44 -11.60 2.07 15.46
C ASP A 44 -10.15 1.75 15.87
N LEU A 45 -9.75 0.48 15.75
CA LEU A 45 -8.37 0.05 15.98
C LEU A 45 -7.42 0.62 14.95
N PHE A 46 -7.85 0.76 13.69
CA PHE A 46 -7.03 1.34 12.63
C PHE A 46 -6.76 2.82 12.92
N VAL A 47 -7.80 3.59 13.25
CA VAL A 47 -7.65 5.00 13.66
C VAL A 47 -6.69 5.12 14.84
N HIS A 48 -6.84 4.29 15.87
CA HIS A 48 -5.94 4.32 17.02
C HIS A 48 -4.49 3.96 16.65
N ALA A 49 -4.29 2.95 15.80
CA ALA A 49 -2.97 2.56 15.32
C ALA A 49 -2.29 3.69 14.52
N THR A 50 -3.03 4.46 13.72
CA THR A 50 -2.46 5.62 12.99
C THR A 50 -1.94 6.70 13.95
N GLN A 51 -2.63 6.93 15.07
CA GLN A 51 -2.22 7.89 16.09
C GLN A 51 -0.95 7.42 16.82
N LEU A 52 -0.90 6.13 17.20
CA LEU A 52 0.28 5.53 17.82
C LEU A 52 1.49 5.52 16.88
N PHE A 53 1.27 5.19 15.61
CA PHE A 53 2.29 5.24 14.57
C PHE A 53 2.87 6.65 14.42
N LYS A 54 2.01 7.66 14.28
CA LYS A 54 2.42 9.07 14.21
C LYS A 54 3.24 9.47 15.44
N LYS A 55 2.76 9.15 16.64
CA LYS A 55 3.44 9.47 17.89
C LYS A 55 4.84 8.85 17.96
N LYS A 56 4.93 7.53 17.75
CA LYS A 56 6.18 6.75 17.79
C LYS A 56 7.28 7.37 16.92
N TRP A 57 6.94 7.79 15.71
CA TRP A 57 7.92 8.26 14.73
C TRP A 57 8.22 9.76 14.85
N ILE A 58 7.29 10.58 15.31
CA ILE A 58 7.56 11.99 15.64
C ILE A 58 8.49 12.12 16.86
N GLU A 59 8.33 11.26 17.87
CA GLU A 59 9.18 11.25 19.08
C GLU A 59 10.67 10.99 18.80
N LYS A 60 11.01 10.41 17.64
CA LYS A 60 12.40 10.22 17.21
C LYS A 60 13.12 11.53 16.84
N ASN A 61 12.37 12.64 16.66
CA ASN A 61 12.86 14.00 16.44
C ASN A 61 13.84 14.18 15.25
N TYR A 62 13.67 13.38 14.18
CA TYR A 62 14.38 13.57 12.92
C TYR A 62 13.48 14.31 11.92
N SER A 63 14.00 15.37 11.28
CA SER A 63 13.23 16.19 10.32
C SER A 63 12.70 15.37 9.14
N SER A 64 13.55 14.53 8.55
CA SER A 64 13.17 13.66 7.41
C SER A 64 12.09 12.64 7.77
N ILE A 65 12.10 12.11 8.99
CA ILE A 65 11.03 11.22 9.48
C ILE A 65 9.73 12.00 9.62
N LYS A 66 9.78 13.21 10.21
CA LYS A 66 8.59 14.06 10.34
C LYS A 66 7.94 14.35 8.98
N GLU A 67 8.74 14.74 7.98
CA GLU A 67 8.26 14.96 6.61
C GLU A 67 7.60 13.72 6.01
N PHE A 68 8.20 12.54 6.20
CA PHE A 68 7.61 11.28 5.75
C PHE A 68 6.28 10.99 6.46
N ILE A 69 6.21 11.19 7.77
CA ILE A 69 5.00 10.95 8.55
C ILE A 69 3.89 11.93 8.13
N ASP A 70 4.19 13.20 7.91
CA ASP A 70 3.22 14.18 7.42
C ASP A 70 2.69 13.81 6.02
N TYR A 71 3.58 13.34 5.13
CA TYR A 71 3.18 12.76 3.84
C TYR A 71 2.27 11.53 4.01
N PHE A 72 2.67 10.59 4.87
CA PHE A 72 1.94 9.34 5.04
C PHE A 72 0.54 9.60 5.61
N MET A 73 0.42 10.44 6.63
CA MET A 73 -0.86 10.81 7.23
C MET A 73 -1.76 11.55 6.24
N SER A 74 -1.24 12.54 5.52
CA SER A 74 -2.05 13.30 4.56
C SER A 74 -2.52 12.43 3.39
N GLN A 75 -1.65 11.59 2.84
CA GLN A 75 -1.97 10.84 1.65
C GLN A 75 -2.68 9.52 1.95
N TRP A 76 -2.10 8.68 2.81
CA TRP A 76 -2.57 7.31 3.00
C TRP A 76 -3.55 7.15 4.15
N ILE A 77 -3.71 8.16 5.02
CA ILE A 77 -4.71 8.14 6.09
C ILE A 77 -5.87 9.10 5.81
N SER A 78 -5.62 10.32 5.33
CA SER A 78 -6.70 11.29 5.07
C SER A 78 -7.32 11.17 3.68
N LYS A 79 -6.53 10.96 2.63
CA LYS A 79 -7.04 10.99 1.23
C LYS A 79 -7.36 9.60 0.68
N ASP A 80 -6.44 8.66 0.82
CA ASP A 80 -6.46 7.36 0.14
C ASP A 80 -6.46 6.18 1.13
N SER A 81 -7.26 6.24 2.20
CA SER A 81 -7.25 5.28 3.33
C SER A 81 -7.77 3.87 3.03
N GLY A 82 -8.29 3.61 1.84
CA GLY A 82 -8.93 2.34 1.50
C GLY A 82 -8.01 1.13 1.27
N TRP A 83 -6.87 1.05 1.95
CA TRP A 83 -5.82 0.04 1.72
C TRP A 83 -5.62 -0.97 2.86
N TYR A 84 -6.32 -0.83 3.99
CA TYR A 84 -6.33 -1.81 5.10
C TYR A 84 -7.54 -2.76 5.00
N GLU A 85 -7.43 -3.94 5.61
CA GLU A 85 -8.42 -5.02 5.46
C GLU A 85 -9.78 -4.65 6.04
N GLY A 86 -9.80 -3.94 7.16
CA GLY A 86 -11.03 -3.49 7.82
C GLY A 86 -11.76 -2.32 7.16
N TYR A 87 -11.31 -1.83 5.99
CA TYR A 87 -11.91 -0.64 5.38
C TYR A 87 -13.34 -0.84 4.89
N VAL A 88 -13.65 -2.05 4.41
CA VAL A 88 -14.98 -2.42 3.94
C VAL A 88 -15.57 -3.44 4.89
N ASP A 89 -16.57 -3.01 5.67
CA ASP A 89 -17.22 -3.85 6.68
C ASP A 89 -17.80 -5.12 6.04
N GLY A 90 -17.49 -6.28 6.63
CA GLY A 90 -17.99 -7.58 6.17
C GLY A 90 -17.35 -8.13 4.88
N LEU A 91 -16.45 -7.39 4.24
CA LEU A 91 -15.65 -7.86 3.11
C LEU A 91 -14.18 -7.94 3.52
N CYS A 92 -13.72 -9.16 3.80
CA CYS A 92 -12.30 -9.47 3.83
C CYS A 92 -11.79 -9.46 2.38
N LEU A 93 -11.59 -8.26 1.83
CA LEU A 93 -11.07 -8.12 0.47
C LEU A 93 -9.74 -8.84 0.41
N PRO A 94 -9.56 -9.76 -0.55
CA PRO A 94 -8.43 -10.66 -0.51
C PRO A 94 -7.12 -9.87 -0.42
N SER A 95 -6.33 -10.14 0.61
CA SER A 95 -4.97 -9.63 0.81
C SER A 95 -4.03 -10.04 -0.34
N THR A 96 -4.51 -10.77 -1.35
CA THR A 96 -3.77 -11.15 -2.54
C THR A 96 -3.77 -10.04 -3.58
N SER A 97 -2.77 -9.17 -3.51
CA SER A 97 -2.23 -8.48 -4.68
C SER A 97 -1.64 -9.43 -5.73
N ASN A 98 -1.36 -10.67 -5.34
CA ASN A 98 -0.67 -11.65 -6.17
C ASN A 98 -1.53 -12.18 -7.32
N GLY A 99 -2.86 -12.24 -7.19
CA GLY A 99 -3.71 -12.82 -8.25
C GLY A 99 -3.61 -12.02 -9.56
N LEU A 100 -4.04 -10.77 -9.53
CA LEU A 100 -4.08 -9.90 -10.71
C LEU A 100 -2.69 -9.48 -11.21
N GLU A 101 -1.76 -9.17 -10.31
CA GLU A 101 -0.40 -8.79 -10.73
C GLU A 101 0.39 -9.96 -11.25
N SER A 102 0.33 -11.15 -10.62
CA SER A 102 0.98 -12.33 -11.18
C SER A 102 0.33 -12.77 -12.49
N PHE A 103 -0.98 -12.59 -12.66
CA PHE A 103 -1.64 -12.89 -13.92
C PHE A 103 -1.19 -11.92 -15.02
N HIS A 104 -1.13 -10.63 -14.74
CA HIS A 104 -0.58 -9.65 -15.68
C HIS A 104 0.90 -9.91 -15.99
N ASP A 105 1.71 -10.29 -15.01
CA ASP A 105 3.13 -10.58 -15.25
C ASP A 105 3.31 -11.87 -16.03
N LYS A 106 2.48 -12.89 -15.78
CA LYS A 106 2.41 -14.11 -16.60
C LYS A 106 2.01 -13.81 -18.05
N ILE A 107 1.01 -12.95 -18.27
CA ILE A 107 0.63 -12.50 -19.63
C ILE A 107 1.78 -11.75 -20.28
N LYS A 108 2.41 -10.82 -19.57
CA LYS A 108 3.58 -10.08 -20.08
C LYS A 108 4.75 -11.00 -20.40
N GLN A 109 5.00 -12.05 -19.61
CA GLN A 109 6.03 -13.03 -19.87
C GLN A 109 5.67 -13.92 -21.06
N ALA A 110 4.44 -14.44 -21.13
CA ALA A 110 3.94 -15.24 -22.25
C ALA A 110 4.02 -14.49 -23.58
N LEU A 111 3.65 -13.21 -23.58
CA LEU A 111 3.73 -12.33 -24.75
C LEU A 111 5.12 -11.73 -24.99
N ASN A 112 6.12 -12.10 -24.18
CA ASN A 112 7.47 -11.55 -24.23
C ASN A 112 7.51 -10.00 -24.21
N ARG A 113 6.53 -9.41 -23.52
CA ARG A 113 6.25 -7.96 -23.44
C ARG A 113 6.05 -7.30 -24.81
N LYS A 114 5.78 -8.08 -25.87
CA LYS A 114 5.44 -7.55 -27.19
C LYS A 114 4.05 -6.92 -27.12
N ARG A 115 3.93 -5.74 -27.73
CA ARG A 115 2.66 -5.06 -27.88
C ARG A 115 1.98 -5.61 -29.14
N LEU A 116 1.09 -6.58 -28.96
CA LEU A 116 0.30 -7.11 -30.08
C LEU A 116 -0.62 -6.02 -30.61
N ARG A 117 -0.68 -5.89 -31.94
CA ARG A 117 -1.74 -5.12 -32.60
C ARG A 117 -3.04 -5.91 -32.50
N LEU A 118 -4.19 -5.20 -32.52
CA LEU A 118 -5.51 -5.83 -32.39
C LEU A 118 -5.74 -6.99 -33.37
N ILE A 119 -5.19 -6.87 -34.59
CA ILE A 119 -5.26 -7.90 -35.64
C ILE A 119 -4.43 -9.15 -35.29
N GLU A 120 -3.32 -8.99 -34.59
CA GLU A 120 -2.45 -10.12 -34.18
C GLU A 120 -3.07 -10.89 -33.00
N PHE A 121 -3.89 -10.24 -32.18
CA PHE A 121 -4.58 -10.86 -31.05
C PHE A 121 -5.83 -11.67 -31.47
N LEU A 122 -6.48 -11.30 -32.58
CA LEU A 122 -7.69 -11.98 -33.06
C LEU A 122 -7.41 -13.23 -33.91
N ASN A 123 -6.14 -13.52 -34.20
CA ASN A 123 -5.70 -14.61 -35.06
C ASN A 123 -5.01 -15.78 -34.30
N GLU A 124 -5.02 -15.77 -32.96
CA GLU A 124 -4.68 -16.91 -32.07
C GLU A 124 -5.97 -17.50 -31.47
#